data_AF-A0A258SZ70-F1
#
_entry.id   AF-A0A258SZ70-F1
#
_cell.length_a   1.000
_cell.length_b   1.000
_cell.length_c   1.000
_cell.angle_alpha   90.00
_cell.angle_beta   90.00
_cell.angle_gamma   90.00
#
_symmetry.space_group_name_H-M   'P 1'
#
loop_
_entity.id
_entity.type
_entity.pdbx_description
1 polymer ?
#
loop_
_entity_poly.entity_id
_entity_poly.type
_entity_poly.pdbx_seq_one_letter_code
_entity_poly.pdbx_strand_id
1 'polypeptide(L)'
;MIDPAMPPVATSPAATSSAATSRIVTDLVCGFCGLGCDDLEVKVQGRAVRPRSACPEAAALLERSDGEPPVPRVAGRETSLEEAAARAGSLLSGSRSAVFSGLGADVDGLRGVFDLAMRFGASFDHAASSGLFR
;
A
#
# COMPACT_ATOMS: atom_id res chain seq x y z
N MET A 1 4.97 26.72 -9.27
CA MET A 1 3.67 26.34 -9.84
C MET A 1 3.81 24.88 -10.20
N ILE A 2 3.49 23.98 -9.26
CA ILE A 2 3.59 22.53 -9.44
C ILE A 2 2.37 22.12 -10.27
N ASP A 3 2.59 21.43 -11.37
CA ASP A 3 1.55 20.91 -12.25
C ASP A 3 0.64 19.95 -11.44
N PRO A 4 -0.68 20.21 -11.33
CA PRO A 4 -1.60 19.39 -10.54
C PRO A 4 -1.99 18.07 -11.22
N ALA A 5 -1.43 17.77 -12.40
CA ALA A 5 -1.70 16.52 -13.09
C ALA A 5 -1.08 15.34 -12.32
N MET A 6 -1.92 14.63 -11.55
CA MET A 6 -1.57 13.31 -11.03
C MET A 6 -1.16 12.41 -12.20
N PRO A 7 0.00 11.75 -12.15
CA PRO A 7 0.33 10.74 -13.14
C PRO A 7 -0.77 9.67 -13.14
N PRO A 8 -1.12 9.09 -14.30
CA PRO A 8 -2.17 8.09 -14.38
C PRO A 8 -1.82 6.92 -13.46
N VAL A 9 -2.72 6.60 -12.52
CA VAL A 9 -2.70 5.33 -11.82
C VAL A 9 -2.81 4.24 -12.87
N ALA A 10 -1.78 3.40 -12.99
CA ALA A 10 -1.80 2.27 -13.90
C ALA A 10 -2.94 1.32 -13.50
N THR A 11 -4.02 1.31 -14.28
CA THR A 11 -5.12 0.37 -14.11
C THR A 11 -4.61 -1.03 -14.44
N SER A 12 -4.61 -1.92 -13.44
CA SER A 12 -4.23 -3.32 -13.65
C SER A 12 -5.30 -4.01 -14.51
N PRO A 13 -4.93 -4.71 -15.59
CA PRO A 13 -5.90 -5.40 -16.45
C PRO A 13 -6.57 -6.55 -15.69
N ALA A 14 -7.84 -6.82 -16.03
CA ALA A 14 -8.61 -7.94 -15.49
C ALA A 14 -7.85 -9.26 -15.70
N ALA A 15 -7.63 -9.99 -14.60
CA ALA A 15 -6.87 -11.24 -14.59
C ALA A 15 -7.62 -12.33 -15.36
N THR A 16 -7.13 -12.65 -16.55
CA THR A 16 -7.48 -13.89 -17.24
C THR A 16 -6.56 -14.99 -16.67
N SER A 17 -7.14 -16.06 -16.14
CA SER A 17 -6.42 -17.16 -15.49
C SER A 17 -5.51 -17.88 -16.50
N SER A 18 -4.21 -17.58 -16.42
CA SER A 18 -3.12 -18.36 -17.00
C SER A 18 -2.36 -19.02 -15.86
N ALA A 19 -2.00 -20.30 -16.00
CA ALA A 19 -1.27 -21.05 -14.98
C ALA A 19 -0.03 -20.25 -14.53
N ALA A 20 -0.06 -19.80 -13.28
CA ALA A 20 0.88 -18.79 -12.82
C ALA A 20 2.31 -19.34 -12.81
N THR A 21 3.14 -18.83 -13.72
CA THR A 21 4.56 -19.16 -13.80
C THR A 21 5.26 -18.65 -12.54
N SER A 22 6.06 -19.50 -11.90
CA SER A 22 6.83 -19.09 -10.72
C SER A 22 8.14 -18.42 -11.11
N ARG A 23 8.51 -17.33 -10.44
CA ARG A 23 9.80 -16.65 -10.59
C ARG A 23 10.46 -16.41 -9.24
N ILE A 24 11.78 -16.33 -9.22
CA ILE A 24 12.55 -15.86 -8.07
C ILE A 24 12.87 -14.39 -8.28
N VAL A 25 12.72 -13.60 -7.23
CA VAL A 25 13.17 -12.21 -7.15
C VAL A 25 14.30 -12.19 -6.12
N THR A 26 15.48 -11.78 -6.57
CA THR A 26 16.68 -11.56 -5.75
C THR A 26 16.87 -10.07 -5.50
N ASP A 27 17.81 -9.73 -4.62
CA ASP A 27 18.24 -8.36 -4.35
C ASP A 27 17.07 -7.43 -3.96
N LEU A 28 16.11 -7.98 -3.20
CA LEU A 28 14.94 -7.27 -2.74
C LEU A 28 15.29 -6.41 -1.53
N VAL A 29 15.00 -5.11 -1.63
CA VAL A 29 15.12 -4.18 -0.49
C VAL A 29 13.97 -4.39 0.50
N CYS A 30 14.33 -4.67 1.75
CA CYS A 30 13.42 -4.83 2.87
C CYS A 30 12.98 -3.47 3.45
N GLY A 31 11.69 -3.15 3.35
CA GLY A 31 11.11 -1.90 3.82
C GLY A 31 10.48 -1.93 5.22
N PHE A 32 10.69 -2.99 6.01
CA PHE A 32 9.95 -3.19 7.28
C PHE A 32 10.62 -2.59 8.52
N CYS A 33 11.95 -2.48 8.53
CA CYS A 33 12.71 -1.88 9.63
C CYS A 33 13.79 -0.95 9.09
N GLY A 34 14.40 -0.15 9.98
CA GLY A 34 15.40 0.85 9.59
C GLY A 34 16.75 0.29 9.11
N LEU A 35 16.92 -1.03 9.03
CA LEU A 35 18.15 -1.65 8.54
C LEU A 35 18.24 -1.66 7.01
N GLY A 36 17.10 -1.75 6.31
CA GLY A 36 17.06 -1.66 4.86
C GLY A 36 17.86 -2.72 4.11
N CYS A 37 17.93 -3.96 4.62
CA CYS A 37 18.65 -5.06 3.96
C CYS A 37 18.20 -5.22 2.50
N ASP A 38 19.14 -5.37 1.57
CA ASP A 38 18.92 -5.40 0.13
C ASP A 38 19.23 -6.75 -0.53
N ASP A 39 19.42 -7.79 0.28
CA ASP A 39 19.84 -9.14 -0.13
C ASP A 39 18.73 -10.19 0.02
N LEU A 40 17.46 -9.76 0.10
CA LEU A 40 16.35 -10.68 0.29
C LEU A 40 16.01 -11.43 -1.01
N GLU A 41 15.55 -12.67 -0.84
CA GLU A 41 15.01 -13.48 -1.91
C GLU A 41 13.57 -13.89 -1.64
N VAL A 42 12.71 -13.76 -2.64
CA VAL A 42 11.34 -14.27 -2.60
C VAL A 42 11.00 -15.08 -3.85
N LYS A 43 10.21 -16.15 -3.68
CA LYS A 43 9.53 -16.85 -4.77
C LYS A 43 8.15 -16.25 -4.96
N VAL A 44 7.84 -15.83 -6.18
CA VAL A 44 6.53 -15.31 -6.57
C VAL A 44 5.86 -16.28 -7.52
N GLN A 45 4.61 -16.67 -7.21
CA GLN A 45 3.76 -17.46 -8.08
C GLN A 45 2.37 -16.86 -8.12
N GLY A 46 2.03 -16.20 -9.22
CA GLY A 46 0.82 -15.38 -9.29
C GLY A 46 0.91 -14.25 -8.29
N ARG A 47 0.00 -14.20 -7.32
CA ARG A 47 -0.01 -13.23 -6.22
C ARG A 47 0.68 -13.74 -4.96
N ALA A 48 0.94 -15.04 -4.89
CA ALA A 48 1.59 -15.64 -3.74
C ALA A 48 3.06 -15.23 -3.70
N VAL A 49 3.51 -14.84 -2.50
CA VAL A 49 4.90 -14.50 -2.20
C VAL A 49 5.36 -15.42 -1.08
N ARG A 50 6.50 -16.08 -1.29
CA ARG A 50 7.16 -16.94 -0.29
C ARG A 50 8.60 -16.47 -0.08
N PRO A 51 8.97 -16.00 1.12
CA PRO A 51 10.35 -15.69 1.45
C PRO A 51 11.24 -16.93 1.31
N ARG A 52 12.47 -16.72 0.83
CA ARG A 52 13.53 -17.74 0.78
C ARG A 52 14.73 -17.35 1.61
N SER A 53 15.12 -16.07 1.55
CA SER A 53 16.17 -15.46 2.35
C SER A 53 15.63 -14.15 2.91
N ALA A 54 15.42 -14.10 4.22
CA ALA A 54 14.93 -12.93 4.97
C ALA A 54 15.13 -13.16 6.48
N CYS A 55 15.17 -12.08 7.27
CA CYS A 55 15.04 -12.21 8.73
C CYS A 55 13.61 -12.65 9.11
N PRO A 56 13.37 -13.17 10.33
CA PRO A 56 12.05 -13.70 10.72
C PRO A 56 10.90 -12.69 10.56
N GLU A 57 11.14 -11.42 10.89
CA GLU A 57 10.15 -10.35 10.76
C GLU A 57 9.78 -10.09 9.30
N ALA A 58 10.79 -9.92 8.43
CA ALA A 58 10.58 -9.70 7.01
C ALA A 58 9.94 -10.92 6.34
N ALA A 59 10.29 -12.14 6.77
CA ALA A 59 9.65 -13.35 6.27
C ALA A 59 8.13 -13.35 6.57
N ALA A 60 7.74 -13.03 7.80
CA ALA A 60 6.34 -12.94 8.19
C ALA A 60 5.58 -11.84 7.42
N LEU A 61 6.19 -10.67 7.23
CA LEU A 61 5.56 -9.53 6.57
C LEU A 61 5.54 -9.62 5.03
N LEU A 62 6.45 -10.37 4.42
CA LEU A 62 6.47 -10.62 2.97
C LEU A 62 5.57 -11.78 2.55
N GLU A 63 5.29 -12.72 3.44
CA GLU A 63 4.49 -13.89 3.09
C GLU A 63 3.06 -13.49 2.72
N ARG A 64 2.65 -13.90 1.51
CA ARG A 64 1.32 -13.58 0.97
C ARG A 64 0.73 -14.80 0.28
N SER A 65 -0.53 -15.13 0.52
CA SER A 65 -1.24 -16.15 -0.26
C SER A 65 -1.57 -15.67 -1.68
N ASP A 66 -2.06 -16.57 -2.52
CA ASP A 66 -2.58 -16.25 -3.85
C ASP A 66 -4.02 -15.69 -3.82
N GLY A 67 -4.56 -15.43 -2.63
CA GLY A 67 -5.92 -14.92 -2.45
C GLY A 67 -6.16 -13.58 -3.16
N GLU A 68 -7.40 -13.40 -3.61
CA GLU A 68 -7.88 -12.14 -4.17
C GLU A 68 -7.82 -11.05 -3.08
N PRO A 69 -7.48 -9.80 -3.42
CA PRO A 69 -7.38 -8.73 -2.46
C PRO A 69 -8.79 -8.41 -1.97
N PRO A 70 -8.91 -7.81 -0.79
CA PRO A 70 -10.20 -7.32 -0.33
C PRO A 70 -10.78 -6.32 -1.33
N VAL A 71 -12.07 -6.48 -1.64
CA VAL A 71 -12.84 -5.55 -2.46
C VAL A 71 -13.03 -4.25 -1.68
N PRO A 72 -12.94 -3.06 -2.31
CA PRO A 72 -13.26 -1.80 -1.65
C PRO A 72 -14.68 -1.82 -1.06
N ARG A 73 -14.86 -1.18 0.10
CA ARG A 73 -16.15 -1.10 0.79
C ARG A 73 -16.46 0.30 1.27
N VAL A 74 -17.72 0.71 1.13
CA VAL A 74 -18.27 1.93 1.73
C VAL A 74 -19.45 1.52 2.61
N ALA A 75 -19.40 1.91 3.88
CA ALA A 75 -20.40 1.52 4.88
C ALA A 75 -20.67 -0.01 4.90
N GLY A 76 -19.62 -0.81 4.76
CA GLY A 76 -19.67 -2.28 4.75
C GLY A 76 -20.09 -2.92 3.41
N ARG A 77 -20.58 -2.14 2.44
CA ARG A 77 -21.02 -2.64 1.13
C ARG A 77 -19.89 -2.58 0.11
N GLU A 78 -19.75 -3.63 -0.69
CA GLU A 78 -18.78 -3.69 -1.79
C GLU A 78 -19.08 -2.61 -2.84
N THR A 79 -18.04 -2.04 -3.42
CA THR A 79 -18.11 -0.88 -4.33
C THR A 79 -16.88 -0.88 -5.25
N SER A 80 -16.89 -0.03 -6.28
CA SER A 80 -15.72 0.14 -7.13
C SER A 80 -14.60 0.93 -6.41
N LEU A 81 -13.37 0.83 -6.91
CA LEU A 81 -12.26 1.66 -6.42
C LEU A 81 -12.55 3.16 -6.60
N GLU A 82 -13.16 3.53 -7.73
CA GLU A 82 -13.51 4.92 -8.06
C GLU A 82 -14.53 5.49 -7.07
N GLU A 83 -15.60 4.74 -6.79
CA GLU A 83 -16.62 5.11 -5.80
C GLU A 83 -16.04 5.21 -4.38
N ALA A 84 -15.17 4.26 -3.99
CA ALA A 84 -14.48 4.29 -2.72
C ALA A 84 -13.56 5.51 -2.59
N ALA A 85 -12.80 5.84 -3.64
CA ALA A 85 -11.93 7.00 -3.67
C ALA A 85 -12.71 8.32 -3.63
N ALA A 86 -13.81 8.44 -4.39
CA ALA A 86 -14.70 9.59 -4.35
C ALA A 86 -15.32 9.79 -2.96
N ARG A 87 -15.72 8.70 -2.30
CA ARG A 87 -16.23 8.75 -0.92
C ARG A 87 -15.15 9.19 0.06
N ALA A 88 -13.93 8.67 -0.05
CA ALA A 88 -12.79 9.10 0.78
C ALA A 88 -12.49 10.60 0.59
N GLY A 89 -12.47 11.09 -0.65
CA GLY A 89 -12.30 12.51 -0.95
C GLY A 89 -13.39 13.40 -0.34
N SER A 90 -14.64 12.90 -0.33
CA SER A 90 -15.76 13.61 0.30
C SER A 90 -15.62 13.70 1.82
N LEU A 91 -15.11 12.64 2.46
CA LEU A 91 -14.82 12.63 3.91
C LEU A 91 -13.70 13.61 4.26
N LEU A 92 -12.60 13.59 3.49
CA LEU A 92 -11.48 14.51 3.68
C LEU A 92 -11.92 15.97 3.52
N SER A 93 -12.69 16.28 2.47
CA SER A 93 -13.17 17.64 2.21
C SER A 93 -14.12 18.17 3.29
N GLY A 94 -14.89 17.31 3.93
CA GLY A 94 -15.81 17.67 5.02
C GLY A 94 -15.17 17.66 6.41
N SER A 95 -13.92 17.22 6.54
CA SER A 95 -13.23 17.08 7.82
C SER A 95 -12.69 18.41 8.31
N ARG A 96 -12.87 18.73 9.60
CA ARG A 96 -12.24 19.89 10.25
C ARG A 96 -10.77 19.63 10.59
N SER A 97 -10.42 18.37 10.79
CA SER A 97 -9.07 17.89 11.07
C SER A 97 -8.99 16.44 10.61
N ALA A 98 -8.20 16.17 9.57
CA ALA A 98 -7.92 14.82 9.09
C ALA A 98 -6.54 14.36 9.57
N VAL A 99 -6.37 13.06 9.71
CA VAL A 99 -5.08 12.44 10.05
C VAL A 99 -4.83 11.29 9.06
N PHE A 100 -3.64 11.26 8.48
CA PHE A 100 -3.13 10.10 7.75
C PHE A 100 -2.18 9.32 8.66
N SER A 101 -2.55 8.08 9.01
CA SER A 101 -1.78 7.21 9.90
C SER A 101 -1.26 5.94 9.20
N GLY A 102 -0.45 5.16 9.89
CA GLY A 102 0.19 3.93 9.38
C GLY A 102 1.44 4.23 8.57
N LEU A 103 1.30 4.94 7.45
CA LEU A 103 2.43 5.42 6.61
C LEU A 103 3.45 4.34 6.21
N GLY A 104 3.06 3.06 6.21
CA GLY A 104 3.87 1.94 5.74
C GLY A 104 3.89 1.84 4.22
N ALA A 105 4.40 2.90 3.56
CA ALA A 105 4.49 3.01 2.11
C ALA A 105 5.92 3.33 1.68
N ASP A 106 6.23 3.07 0.41
CA ASP A 106 7.48 3.55 -0.18
C ASP A 106 7.49 5.07 -0.36
N VAL A 107 8.60 5.61 -0.88
CA VAL A 107 8.78 7.05 -1.03
C VAL A 107 7.72 7.67 -1.95
N ASP A 108 7.28 6.96 -2.99
CA ASP A 108 6.29 7.49 -3.92
C ASP A 108 4.88 7.48 -3.32
N GLY A 109 4.54 6.43 -2.57
CA GLY A 109 3.32 6.40 -1.77
C GLY A 109 3.29 7.52 -0.72
N LEU A 110 4.41 7.76 -0.03
CA LEU A 110 4.51 8.86 0.94
C LEU A 110 4.41 10.24 0.29
N ARG A 111 4.98 10.44 -0.92
CA ARG A 111 4.79 11.68 -1.69
C ARG A 111 3.33 11.93 -2.02
N GLY A 112 2.61 10.91 -2.50
CA GLY A 112 1.19 11.03 -2.78
C GLY A 112 0.35 11.34 -1.53
N VAL A 113 0.68 10.71 -0.40
CA VAL A 113 0.05 11.02 0.89
C VAL A 113 0.38 12.45 1.36
N PHE A 114 1.59 12.93 1.09
CA PHE A 114 2.00 14.30 1.37
C PHE A 114 1.18 15.34 0.61
N ASP A 115 0.99 15.14 -0.69
CA ASP A 115 0.18 16.02 -1.52
C ASP A 115 -1.27 16.09 -1.04
N LEU A 116 -1.84 14.95 -0.63
CA LEU A 116 -3.18 14.90 -0.04
C LEU A 116 -3.24 15.68 1.28
N ALA A 117 -2.30 15.47 2.19
CA ALA A 117 -2.31 16.16 3.48
C ALA A 117 -2.15 17.67 3.34
N MET A 118 -1.27 18.12 2.45
CA MET A 118 -1.10 19.54 2.15
C MET A 118 -2.37 20.15 1.57
N ARG A 119 -3.05 19.44 0.67
CA ARG A 119 -4.31 19.90 0.07
C ARG A 119 -5.44 20.02 1.09
N PHE A 120 -5.52 19.11 2.06
CA PHE A 120 -6.62 19.04 3.02
C PHE A 120 -6.28 19.56 4.42
N GLY A 121 -5.08 20.09 4.63
CA GLY A 121 -4.61 20.55 5.96
C GLY A 121 -4.57 19.43 7.00
N ALA A 122 -4.24 18.20 6.57
CA ALA A 122 -4.23 17.02 7.44
C ALA A 122 -2.91 16.87 8.20
N SER A 123 -2.96 16.19 9.34
CA SER A 123 -1.78 15.79 10.12
C SER A 123 -1.31 14.37 9.78
N PHE A 124 -0.07 14.05 10.14
CA PHE A 124 0.51 12.71 10.00
C PHE A 124 0.70 12.03 11.34
N ASP A 125 0.52 10.72 11.35
CA ASP A 125 0.85 9.87 12.48
C ASP A 125 1.54 8.58 11.99
N HIS A 126 2.66 8.21 12.60
CA HIS A 126 3.44 7.07 12.12
C HIS A 126 2.85 5.74 12.64
N ALA A 127 3.03 4.62 11.91
CA ALA A 127 2.58 3.30 12.38
C ALA A 127 3.10 2.92 13.77
N ALA A 128 4.33 3.32 14.10
CA ALA A 128 4.94 3.08 15.41
C ALA A 128 4.52 4.10 16.50
N SER A 129 3.54 4.97 16.22
CA SER A 129 3.05 5.95 17.18
C SER A 129 2.19 5.32 18.25
N SER A 130 2.28 5.85 19.47
CA SER A 130 1.44 5.42 20.60
C SER A 130 -0.04 5.77 20.45
N GLY A 131 -0.41 6.57 19.43
CA GLY A 131 -1.79 6.89 19.08
C GLY A 131 -2.51 5.80 18.29
N LEU A 132 -1.77 4.95 17.54
CA LEU A 132 -2.35 3.90 16.70
C LEU A 132 -2.64 2.59 17.46
N PHE A 133 -1.94 2.35 18.56
CA PHE A 133 -2.03 1.12 19.37
C PHE A 133 -2.84 1.27 20.67
N ARG A 134 -3.66 2.32 20.78
CA ARG A 134 -4.54 2.56 21.93
C ARG A 134 -6.01 2.38 21.59
#